data_AF-A0A7S4PTS3-F1
#
_entry.id   AF-A0A7S4PTS3-F1
#
_cell.length_a   1.000
_cell.length_b   1.000
_cell.length_c   1.000
_cell.angle_alpha   90.00
_cell.angle_beta   90.00
_cell.angle_gamma   90.00
#
_symmetry.space_group_name_H-M   'P 1'
#
loop_
_entity.id
_entity.type
_entity.pdbx_description
1 polymer ?
#
loop_
_entity_poly.entity_id
_entity_poly.type
_entity_poly.pdbx_seq_one_letter_code
_entity_poly.pdbx_strand_id
1 'polypeptide(L)'
;MPSLCATSSGAAVHKDGFVLSQTAAIVRYLARKFGMMPDGGVEAEARADQLVETVHEMVAEARLAYHPDHQHRRPYRDQREAAEPYIRAFERSRLPRLLGHFERLLAHAGEHFVGGSFSYADVQVFALLRVAESQFPRAYAALDIPLLRAFLNRTARRPRIAAYLASDRSRPFAGDSFM
;
A
#
# COMPACT_ATOMS: atom_id res chain seq x y z
N MET A 1 24.11 -17.90 -19.05
CA MET A 1 23.10 -16.83 -19.17
C MET A 1 23.43 -15.76 -18.13
N PRO A 2 23.61 -14.49 -18.50
CA PRO A 2 23.98 -13.46 -17.53
C PRO A 2 22.82 -13.28 -16.53
N SER A 3 23.17 -13.26 -15.25
CA SER A 3 22.25 -13.01 -14.14
C SER A 3 21.56 -11.65 -14.31
N LEU A 4 20.26 -11.67 -14.61
CA LEU A 4 19.37 -10.50 -14.72
C LEU A 4 19.06 -9.86 -13.35
N CYS A 5 19.93 -10.01 -12.35
CA CYS A 5 19.71 -9.55 -10.98
C CYS A 5 20.44 -8.24 -10.69
N ALA A 6 20.18 -7.20 -11.50
CA ALA A 6 20.46 -5.84 -11.08
C ALA A 6 19.19 -5.26 -10.44
N THR A 7 19.06 -5.35 -9.12
CA THR A 7 17.95 -4.70 -8.39
C THR A 7 18.30 -3.23 -8.19
N SER A 8 17.54 -2.32 -8.80
CA SER A 8 17.81 -0.87 -8.82
C SER A 8 17.40 -0.11 -7.55
N SER A 9 17.64 -0.69 -6.36
CA SER A 9 17.21 -0.26 -5.02
C SER A 9 15.72 -0.47 -4.71
N GLY A 10 15.44 -1.12 -3.56
CA GLY A 10 14.09 -1.50 -3.10
C GLY A 10 14.08 -2.85 -2.37
N ALA A 11 12.92 -3.27 -1.86
CA ALA A 11 12.76 -4.61 -1.27
C ALA A 11 13.04 -5.71 -2.30
N ALA A 12 13.66 -6.81 -1.84
CA ALA A 12 13.95 -7.98 -2.68
C ALA A 12 13.75 -9.29 -1.91
N VAL A 13 13.28 -10.32 -2.60
CA VAL A 13 13.27 -11.70 -2.10
C VAL A 13 14.51 -12.41 -2.64
N HIS A 14 15.28 -13.02 -1.75
CA HIS A 14 16.44 -13.86 -2.08
C HIS A 14 16.14 -15.30 -1.65
N LYS A 15 16.31 -16.27 -2.56
CA LYS A 15 16.15 -17.70 -2.27
C LYS A 15 16.97 -18.54 -3.24
N ASP A 16 17.98 -19.26 -2.77
CA ASP A 16 18.70 -20.27 -3.58
C ASP A 16 19.15 -19.78 -4.98
N GLY A 17 19.68 -18.55 -5.05
CA GLY A 17 20.09 -17.93 -6.32
C GLY A 17 18.95 -17.26 -7.11
N PHE A 18 17.69 -17.41 -6.70
CA PHE A 18 16.56 -16.60 -7.17
C PHE A 18 16.55 -15.24 -6.46
N VAL A 19 16.49 -14.16 -7.24
CA VAL A 19 16.26 -12.81 -6.74
C VAL A 19 15.06 -12.21 -7.47
N LEU A 20 14.12 -11.68 -6.70
CA LEU A 20 12.96 -10.96 -7.21
C LEU A 20 12.88 -9.60 -6.53
N SER A 21 12.85 -8.55 -7.35
CA SER A 21 12.59 -7.17 -6.93
C SER A 21 11.22 -6.71 -7.43
N GLN A 22 10.87 -5.47 -7.11
CA GLN A 22 9.55 -4.84 -7.31
C GLN A 22 8.48 -5.37 -6.37
N THR A 23 7.90 -4.45 -5.59
CA THR A 23 6.89 -4.77 -4.57
C THR A 23 5.71 -5.55 -5.14
N ALA A 24 5.14 -5.13 -6.28
CA ALA A 24 4.03 -5.83 -6.93
C ALA A 24 4.38 -7.28 -7.29
N ALA A 25 5.55 -7.50 -7.90
CA ALA A 25 6.00 -8.83 -8.30
C ALA A 25 6.28 -9.72 -7.08
N ILE A 26 6.93 -9.17 -6.05
CA ILE A 26 7.21 -9.86 -4.79
C ILE A 26 5.91 -10.27 -4.11
N VAL A 27 4.97 -9.35 -3.91
CA VAL A 27 3.71 -9.64 -3.21
C VAL A 27 2.91 -10.69 -3.98
N ARG A 28 2.83 -10.60 -5.32
CA ARG A 28 2.16 -11.62 -6.15
C ARG A 28 2.85 -12.99 -6.07
N TYR A 29 4.18 -13.02 -6.08
CA TYR A 29 4.95 -14.26 -5.91
C TYR A 29 4.68 -14.92 -4.55
N LEU A 30 4.72 -14.14 -3.47
CA LEU A 30 4.44 -14.64 -2.12
C LEU A 30 2.97 -15.05 -1.99
N ALA A 31 2.05 -14.33 -2.65
CA ALA A 31 0.64 -14.66 -2.66
C ALA A 31 0.39 -16.06 -3.24
N ARG A 32 0.97 -16.34 -4.41
CA ARG A 32 0.91 -17.68 -5.02
C ARG A 32 1.55 -18.74 -4.14
N LYS A 33 2.72 -18.44 -3.58
CA LYS A 33 3.48 -19.39 -2.75
C LYS A 33 2.76 -19.76 -1.44
N PHE A 34 1.98 -18.86 -0.88
CA PHE A 34 1.35 -19.04 0.43
C PHE A 34 -0.19 -19.13 0.38
N GLY A 35 -0.77 -19.38 -0.80
CA GLY A 35 -2.21 -19.59 -0.93
C GLY A 35 -3.04 -18.35 -0.60
N MET A 36 -2.57 -17.18 -1.06
CA MET A 36 -3.11 -15.85 -0.77
C MET A 36 -3.61 -15.13 -2.03
N MET A 37 -3.80 -15.88 -3.11
CA MET A 37 -4.48 -15.41 -4.33
C MET A 37 -6.00 -15.34 -4.08
N PRO A 38 -6.72 -14.40 -4.72
CA PRO A 38 -8.17 -14.35 -4.62
C PRO A 38 -8.82 -15.56 -5.30
N ASP A 39 -9.98 -15.97 -4.79
CA ASP A 39 -10.83 -16.94 -5.47
C ASP A 39 -11.50 -16.33 -6.71
N GLY A 40 -11.75 -17.15 -7.74
CA GLY A 40 -12.45 -16.72 -8.97
C GLY A 40 -11.60 -16.72 -10.24
N GLY A 41 -10.44 -17.38 -10.21
CA GLY A 41 -9.63 -17.62 -11.41
C GLY A 41 -8.92 -16.37 -11.95
N VAL A 42 -8.55 -16.40 -13.22
CA VAL A 42 -7.69 -15.39 -13.85
C VAL A 42 -8.30 -13.98 -13.83
N GLU A 43 -9.63 -13.87 -13.92
CA GLU A 43 -10.33 -12.59 -13.84
C GLU A 43 -10.25 -11.98 -12.44
N ALA A 44 -10.34 -12.80 -11.39
CA ALA A 44 -10.14 -12.35 -10.02
C ALA A 44 -8.67 -11.95 -9.78
N GLU A 45 -7.72 -12.73 -10.28
CA GLU A 45 -6.30 -12.36 -10.21
C GLU A 45 -6.02 -11.01 -10.89
N ALA A 46 -6.58 -10.78 -12.08
CA ALA A 46 -6.42 -9.53 -12.82
C ALA A 46 -7.05 -8.33 -12.10
N ARG A 47 -8.21 -8.51 -11.46
CA ARG A 47 -8.84 -7.45 -10.65
C ARG A 47 -8.03 -7.14 -9.39
N ALA A 48 -7.45 -8.15 -8.76
CA ALA A 48 -6.54 -7.96 -7.63
C ALA A 48 -5.27 -7.21 -8.06
N ASP A 49 -4.72 -7.54 -9.23
CA ASP A 49 -3.58 -6.83 -9.80
C ASP A 49 -3.93 -5.36 -10.07
N GLN A 50 -5.07 -5.09 -10.72
CA GLN A 50 -5.55 -3.71 -10.94
C GLN A 50 -5.66 -2.92 -9.64
N LEU A 51 -6.21 -3.52 -8.58
CA LEU A 51 -6.33 -2.89 -7.27
C LEU A 51 -4.96 -2.56 -6.67
N VAL A 52 -4.02 -3.50 -6.74
CA VAL A 52 -2.68 -3.34 -6.18
C VAL A 52 -1.87 -2.30 -6.95
N GLU A 53 -2.01 -2.23 -8.28
CA GLU A 53 -1.38 -1.15 -9.05
C GLU A 53 -1.98 0.22 -8.69
N THR A 54 -3.29 0.30 -8.46
CA THR A 54 -3.93 1.55 -7.97
C THR A 54 -3.36 1.98 -6.61
N VAL A 55 -3.09 1.02 -5.71
CA VAL A 55 -2.41 1.29 -4.43
C VAL A 55 -1.00 1.82 -4.67
N HIS A 56 -0.22 1.22 -5.57
CA HIS A 56 1.14 1.68 -5.86
C HIS A 56 1.18 3.06 -6.51
N GLU A 57 0.24 3.38 -7.40
CA GLU A 57 0.09 4.72 -7.96
C GLU A 57 -0.16 5.75 -6.85
N MET A 58 -1.06 5.45 -5.90
CA MET A 58 -1.32 6.32 -4.76
C MET A 58 -0.07 6.55 -3.91
N VAL A 59 0.66 5.47 -3.59
CA VAL A 59 1.88 5.54 -2.80
C VAL A 59 2.96 6.36 -3.52
N ALA A 60 3.12 6.14 -4.83
CA ALA A 60 4.10 6.87 -5.63
C ALA A 60 3.76 8.37 -5.70
N GLU A 61 2.50 8.73 -5.91
CA GLU A 61 2.05 10.11 -5.95
C GLU A 61 2.21 10.81 -4.60
N ALA A 62 1.83 10.15 -3.51
CA ALA A 62 2.04 10.67 -2.17
C ALA A 62 3.53 10.86 -1.88
N ARG A 63 4.38 9.90 -2.26
CA ARG A 63 5.84 10.00 -2.12
C ARG A 63 6.41 11.20 -2.88
N LEU A 64 5.92 11.49 -4.09
CA LEU A 64 6.33 12.68 -4.84
C LEU A 64 5.94 13.98 -4.14
N ALA A 65 4.85 13.99 -3.36
CA ALA A 65 4.49 15.15 -2.54
C ALA A 65 5.51 15.42 -1.42
N TYR A 66 6.06 14.37 -0.80
CA TYR A 66 7.15 14.50 0.19
C TYR A 66 8.51 14.79 -0.47
N HIS A 67 8.68 14.43 -1.74
CA HIS A 67 9.94 14.57 -2.47
C HIS A 67 9.76 15.30 -3.81
N PRO A 68 9.35 16.58 -3.80
CA PRO A 68 9.20 17.35 -5.04
C PRO A 68 10.51 17.45 -5.80
N ASP A 69 11.65 17.53 -5.10
CA ASP A 69 12.99 17.52 -5.67
C ASP A 69 13.55 16.08 -5.83
N HIS A 70 12.78 15.24 -6.50
CA HIS A 70 13.09 13.82 -6.71
C HIS A 70 14.34 13.59 -7.58
N GLN A 71 14.70 14.56 -8.44
CA GLN A 71 15.87 14.44 -9.32
C GLN A 71 17.19 14.50 -8.55
N HIS A 72 17.29 15.39 -7.56
CA HIS A 72 18.50 15.53 -6.73
C HIS A 72 18.53 14.54 -5.54
N ARG A 73 17.45 13.77 -5.33
CA ARG A 73 17.34 12.74 -4.29
C ARG A 73 17.67 13.25 -2.87
N ARG A 74 17.38 14.52 -2.59
CA ARG A 74 17.56 15.09 -1.25
C ARG A 74 16.61 14.44 -0.24
N PRO A 75 17.03 14.19 1.01
CA PRO A 75 16.13 13.65 2.02
C PRO A 75 15.03 14.68 2.34
N TYR A 76 13.85 14.23 2.79
CA TYR A 76 12.70 15.11 3.06
C TYR A 76 13.05 16.28 4.00
N ARG A 77 13.86 16.02 5.02
CA ARG A 77 14.31 17.03 5.99
C ARG A 77 14.96 18.28 5.34
N ASP A 78 15.56 18.14 4.16
CA ASP A 78 16.25 19.22 3.44
C ASP A 78 15.34 19.91 2.41
N GLN A 79 14.10 19.46 2.27
CA GLN A 79 13.12 19.98 1.30
C GLN A 79 11.71 20.18 1.90
N ARG A 80 11.57 20.23 3.23
CA ARG A 80 10.27 20.30 3.91
C ARG A 80 9.41 21.48 3.46
N GLU A 81 10.01 22.67 3.38
CA GLU A 81 9.31 23.89 2.95
C GLU A 81 8.82 23.78 1.50
N ALA A 82 9.63 23.19 0.62
CA ALA A 82 9.27 22.96 -0.77
C ALA A 82 8.19 21.86 -0.92
N ALA A 83 8.19 20.85 -0.06
CA ALA A 83 7.24 19.73 -0.06
C ALA A 83 5.85 20.13 0.48
N GLU A 84 5.79 21.02 1.47
CA GLU A 84 4.55 21.44 2.14
C GLU A 84 3.37 21.76 1.19
N PRO A 85 3.51 22.59 0.13
CA PRO A 85 2.39 22.86 -0.78
C PRO A 85 1.90 21.60 -1.51
N TYR A 86 2.79 20.67 -1.88
CA TYR A 86 2.43 19.42 -2.56
C TYR A 86 1.75 18.44 -1.61
N ILE A 87 2.25 18.33 -0.36
CA ILE A 87 1.63 17.52 0.69
C ILE A 87 0.19 18.01 0.93
N ARG A 88 0.00 19.32 1.08
CA ARG A 88 -1.34 19.90 1.26
C ARG A 88 -2.23 19.71 0.05
N ALA A 89 -1.69 19.79 -1.17
CA ALA A 89 -2.45 19.51 -2.38
C ALA A 89 -2.91 18.05 -2.44
N PHE A 90 -2.02 17.10 -2.13
CA PHE A 90 -2.34 15.68 -2.05
C PHE A 90 -3.42 15.41 -0.99
N GLU A 91 -3.23 15.93 0.23
CA GLU A 91 -4.16 15.77 1.35
C GLU A 91 -5.57 16.28 1.02
N ARG A 92 -5.68 17.44 0.38
CA ARG A 92 -6.98 18.08 0.09
C ARG A 92 -7.69 17.51 -1.14
N SER A 93 -6.97 16.92 -2.08
CA SER A 93 -7.54 16.52 -3.37
C SER A 93 -7.42 15.03 -3.68
N ARG A 94 -6.23 14.45 -3.56
CA ARG A 94 -5.95 13.07 -3.99
C ARG A 94 -6.35 12.05 -2.95
N LEU A 95 -6.02 12.29 -1.69
CA LEU A 95 -6.36 11.40 -0.58
C LEU A 95 -7.88 11.14 -0.49
N PRO A 96 -8.79 12.15 -0.49
CA PRO A 96 -10.23 11.90 -0.41
C PRO A 96 -10.77 11.16 -1.63
N ARG A 97 -10.27 11.51 -2.83
CA ARG A 97 -10.71 10.90 -4.10
C ARG A 97 -10.38 9.42 -4.15
N LEU A 98 -9.16 9.05 -3.76
CA LEU A 98 -8.68 7.67 -3.81
C LEU A 98 -9.32 6.83 -2.71
N LEU A 99 -9.36 7.30 -1.46
CA LEU A 99 -10.02 6.56 -0.39
C LEU A 99 -11.52 6.44 -0.62
N GLY A 100 -12.18 7.47 -1.17
CA GLY A 100 -13.57 7.36 -1.61
C GLY A 100 -13.77 6.35 -2.75
N HIS A 101 -12.78 6.16 -3.63
CA HIS A 101 -12.82 5.11 -4.65
C HIS A 101 -12.75 3.72 -4.02
N PHE A 102 -11.79 3.48 -3.12
CA PHE A 102 -11.69 2.20 -2.40
C PHE A 102 -12.93 1.91 -1.54
N GLU A 103 -13.52 2.92 -0.90
CA GLU A 103 -14.78 2.78 -0.16
C GLU A 103 -15.90 2.27 -1.07
N ARG A 104 -16.05 2.86 -2.26
CA ARG A 104 -17.04 2.39 -3.25
C ARG A 104 -16.73 0.98 -3.74
N LEU A 105 -15.46 0.65 -4.02
CA LEU A 105 -15.08 -0.70 -4.44
C LEU A 105 -15.47 -1.73 -3.36
N LEU A 106 -15.15 -1.44 -2.10
CA LEU A 106 -15.48 -2.34 -1.00
C LEU A 106 -16.99 -2.46 -0.80
N ALA A 107 -17.75 -1.37 -0.99
CA ALA A 107 -19.22 -1.41 -0.95
C ALA A 107 -19.82 -2.37 -1.99
N HIS A 108 -19.20 -2.49 -3.17
CA HIS A 108 -19.65 -3.42 -4.21
C HIS A 108 -19.15 -4.86 -3.98
N ALA A 109 -17.95 -5.02 -3.41
CA ALA A 109 -17.33 -6.33 -3.24
C ALA A 109 -17.78 -7.05 -1.96
N GLY A 110 -18.14 -6.31 -0.90
CA GLY A 110 -18.57 -6.84 0.39
C GLY A 110 -17.45 -6.83 1.43
N GLU A 111 -17.01 -8.02 1.86
CA GLU A 111 -16.04 -8.13 2.96
C GLU A 111 -14.58 -7.98 2.51
N HIS A 112 -14.28 -8.46 1.30
CA HIS A 112 -12.96 -8.47 0.67
C HIS A 112 -13.03 -7.72 -0.65
N PHE A 113 -11.92 -7.11 -1.08
CA PHE A 113 -11.92 -6.31 -2.31
C PHE A 113 -12.11 -7.13 -3.58
N VAL A 114 -11.62 -8.38 -3.59
CA VAL A 114 -11.68 -9.27 -4.75
C VAL A 114 -11.88 -10.72 -4.29
N GLY A 115 -12.84 -11.41 -4.91
CA GLY A 115 -13.16 -12.80 -4.57
C GLY A 115 -13.93 -12.93 -3.25
N GLY A 116 -14.05 -14.17 -2.76
CA GLY A 116 -14.78 -14.50 -1.53
C GLY A 116 -13.91 -14.62 -0.28
N SER A 117 -12.59 -14.46 -0.40
CA SER A 117 -11.63 -14.69 0.67
C SER A 117 -10.55 -13.60 0.74
N PHE A 118 -10.00 -13.42 1.93
CA PHE A 118 -8.92 -12.47 2.19
C PHE A 118 -7.69 -12.83 1.34
N SER A 119 -7.20 -11.87 0.57
CA SER A 119 -6.13 -12.04 -0.42
C SER A 119 -4.97 -11.06 -0.20
N TYR A 120 -3.93 -11.17 -1.02
CA TYR A 120 -2.85 -10.19 -1.03
C TYR A 120 -3.30 -8.76 -1.40
N ALA A 121 -4.39 -8.61 -2.14
CA ALA A 121 -4.95 -7.32 -2.49
C ALA A 121 -5.46 -6.59 -1.25
N ASP A 122 -6.13 -7.32 -0.35
CA ASP A 122 -6.59 -6.80 0.94
C ASP A 122 -5.41 -6.39 1.84
N VAL A 123 -4.31 -7.13 1.83
CA VAL A 123 -3.08 -6.76 2.56
C VAL A 123 -2.52 -5.43 2.06
N GLN A 124 -2.51 -5.20 0.74
CA GLN A 124 -2.00 -3.96 0.15
C GLN A 124 -2.89 -2.76 0.51
N VAL A 125 -4.21 -2.91 0.44
CA VAL A 125 -5.13 -1.84 0.88
C VAL A 125 -5.01 -1.60 2.38
N PHE A 126 -4.86 -2.64 3.19
CA PHE A 126 -4.63 -2.51 4.63
C PHE A 126 -3.36 -1.70 4.93
N ALA A 127 -2.25 -1.98 4.25
CA ALA A 127 -1.01 -1.21 4.39
C ALA A 127 -1.21 0.27 3.99
N LEU A 128 -1.91 0.52 2.88
CA LEU A 128 -2.25 1.86 2.41
C LEU A 128 -3.06 2.65 3.44
N LEU A 129 -4.09 2.04 4.03
CA LEU A 129 -4.95 2.70 5.01
C LEU A 129 -4.17 3.06 6.27
N ARG A 130 -3.28 2.17 6.73
CA ARG A 130 -2.41 2.45 7.89
C ARG A 130 -1.48 3.64 7.67
N VAL A 131 -0.83 3.72 6.50
CA VAL A 131 0.05 4.86 6.21
C VAL A 131 -0.77 6.14 6.02
N ALA A 132 -1.93 6.08 5.37
CA ALA A 132 -2.82 7.23 5.22
C ALA A 132 -3.32 7.77 6.57
N GLU A 133 -3.76 6.89 7.46
CA GLU A 133 -4.19 7.26 8.81
C GLU A 133 -3.05 7.87 9.63
N SER A 134 -1.85 7.30 9.53
CA SER A 134 -0.68 7.80 10.26
C SER A 134 -0.16 9.14 9.75
N GLN A 135 -0.14 9.34 8.44
CA GLN A 135 0.49 10.49 7.78
C GLN A 135 -0.47 11.68 7.65
N PHE A 136 -1.77 11.42 7.53
CA PHE A 136 -2.79 12.44 7.34
C PHE A 136 -3.94 12.29 8.36
N PRO A 137 -3.67 12.23 9.68
CA PRO A 137 -4.66 11.81 10.67
C PRO A 137 -5.91 12.70 10.69
N ARG A 138 -5.77 14.02 10.52
CA ARG A 138 -6.90 14.96 10.49
C ARG A 138 -7.75 14.81 9.24
N ALA A 139 -7.13 14.82 8.06
CA ALA A 139 -7.86 14.61 6.81
C ALA A 139 -8.48 13.21 6.75
N TYR A 140 -7.74 12.17 7.15
CA TYR A 140 -8.23 10.80 7.22
C TYR A 140 -9.45 10.70 8.14
N ALA A 141 -9.44 11.31 9.32
CA ALA A 141 -10.58 11.33 10.24
C ALA A 141 -11.81 12.06 9.67
N ALA A 142 -11.63 13.07 8.82
CA ALA A 142 -12.71 13.83 8.21
C ALA A 142 -13.41 13.11 7.04
N LEU A 143 -12.85 12.01 6.54
CA LEU A 143 -13.43 11.25 5.42
C LEU A 143 -14.58 10.35 5.88
N ASP A 144 -15.66 10.35 5.09
CA ASP A 144 -16.77 9.41 5.17
C ASP A 144 -16.41 8.10 4.45
N ILE A 145 -15.71 7.23 5.18
CA ILE A 145 -15.21 5.92 4.69
C ILE A 145 -15.46 4.79 5.70
N PRO A 146 -16.72 4.59 6.15
CA PRO A 146 -17.05 3.65 7.21
C PRO A 146 -16.66 2.20 6.89
N LEU A 147 -16.79 1.75 5.64
CA LEU A 147 -16.44 0.39 5.26
C LEU A 147 -14.92 0.18 5.31
N LEU A 148 -14.13 1.15 4.85
CA LEU A 148 -12.67 1.08 4.96
C LEU A 148 -12.20 1.11 6.41
N ARG A 149 -12.82 1.89 7.29
CA ARG A 149 -12.51 1.86 8.73
C ARG A 149 -12.83 0.50 9.34
N ALA A 150 -13.99 -0.07 9.01
CA ALA A 150 -14.36 -1.40 9.47
C ALA A 150 -13.40 -2.47 8.94
N PHE A 151 -13.02 -2.38 7.66
CA PHE A 151 -12.03 -3.25 7.02
C PHE A 151 -10.65 -3.16 7.69
N LEU A 152 -10.16 -1.95 7.95
CA LEU A 152 -8.89 -1.71 8.65
C LEU A 152 -8.89 -2.39 10.03
N ASN A 153 -9.95 -2.17 10.80
CA ASN A 153 -10.12 -2.76 12.14
C ASN A 153 -10.21 -4.29 12.12
N ARG A 154 -11.03 -4.86 11.22
CA ARG A 154 -11.15 -6.33 11.09
C ARG A 154 -9.83 -6.95 10.67
N THR A 155 -9.13 -6.33 9.72
CA THR A 155 -7.85 -6.83 9.21
C THR A 155 -6.76 -6.77 10.27
N ALA A 156 -6.67 -5.68 11.04
CA ALA A 156 -5.72 -5.55 12.15
C ALA A 156 -5.91 -6.62 13.23
N ARG A 157 -7.14 -7.12 13.44
CA ARG A 157 -7.48 -8.16 14.42
C ARG A 157 -7.21 -9.59 13.95
N ARG A 158 -6.86 -9.82 12.67
CA ARG A 158 -6.53 -11.17 12.18
C ARG A 158 -5.31 -11.69 12.94
N PRO A 159 -5.30 -12.94 13.46
CA PRO A 159 -4.29 -13.38 14.43
C PRO A 159 -2.83 -13.15 13.99
N ARG A 160 -2.49 -13.49 12.74
CA ARG A 160 -1.12 -13.30 12.21
C ARG A 160 -0.76 -11.84 11.96
N ILE A 161 -1.74 -11.00 11.62
CA ILE A 161 -1.55 -9.56 11.43
C ILE A 161 -1.40 -8.89 12.79
N ALA A 162 -2.29 -9.16 13.74
CA ALA A 162 -2.21 -8.66 15.12
C ALA A 162 -0.85 -9.01 15.76
N ALA A 163 -0.40 -10.25 15.63
CA ALA A 163 0.91 -10.68 16.12
C ALA A 163 2.08 -9.94 15.45
N TYR A 164 1.99 -9.65 14.15
CA TYR A 164 2.99 -8.84 13.46
C TYR A 164 3.00 -7.39 13.96
N LEU A 165 1.82 -6.77 14.08
CA LEU A 165 1.64 -5.39 14.55
C LEU A 165 2.15 -5.19 15.99
N ALA A 166 2.03 -6.21 16.84
CA ALA A 166 2.52 -6.18 18.21
C ALA A 166 4.03 -6.50 18.35
N SER A 167 4.70 -6.86 17.25
CA SER A 167 6.13 -7.22 17.27
C SER A 167 7.03 -6.06 16.86
N ASP A 168 8.30 -6.11 17.27
CA ASP A 168 9.34 -5.12 16.88
C ASP A 168 9.59 -5.02 15.37
N ARG A 169 9.03 -5.95 14.59
CA ARG A 169 9.08 -5.93 13.12
C ARG A 169 8.10 -4.93 12.51
N SER A 170 7.05 -4.55 13.23
CA SER A 170 6.09 -3.52 12.80
C SER A 170 6.53 -2.17 13.34
N ARG A 171 7.46 -1.53 12.63
CA ARG A 171 7.97 -0.20 13.00
C ARG A 171 6.92 0.89 12.74
N PRO A 172 6.92 1.98 13.54
CA PRO A 172 6.13 3.17 13.23
C PRO A 172 6.51 3.77 11.87
N PHE A 173 5.55 4.41 11.20
CA PHE A 173 5.83 5.19 10.00
C PHE A 173 6.67 6.41 10.36
N ALA A 174 7.69 6.71 9.55
CA ALA A 174 8.70 7.73 9.87
C ALA A 174 8.20 9.17 9.68
N GLY A 175 7.10 9.37 8.96
CA GLY A 175 6.57 10.72 8.70
C GLY A 175 7.27 11.50 7.58
N ASP A 176 8.25 10.91 6.91
CA ASP A 176 9.18 11.61 6.01
C ASP A 176 9.10 11.19 4.53
N SER A 177 8.43 10.08 4.25
CA SER A 177 8.08 9.58 2.92
C SER A 177 6.83 8.74 3.13
N PHE A 178 5.82 8.85 2.27
CA PHE A 178 4.55 8.11 2.41
C PHE A 178 4.77 6.59 2.18
N MET A 179 5.38 5.92 3.15
CA MET A 179 5.77 4.49 3.15
C MET A 179 6.25 4.06 4.54
#